data_AF-A0A924NUU9-F1
#
_entry.id   AF-A0A924NUU9-F1
#
_cell.length_a   1.000
_cell.length_b   1.000
_cell.length_c   1.000
_cell.angle_alpha   90.00
_cell.angle_beta   90.00
_cell.angle_gamma   90.00
#
_symmetry.space_group_name_H-M   'P 1'
#
loop_
_entity.id
_entity.type
_entity.pdbx_description
1 polymer ?
#
loop_
_entity_poly.entity_id
_entity_poly.type
_entity_poly.pdbx_seq_one_letter_code
_entity_poly.pdbx_strand_id
1 'polypeptide(L)'
;MNLFFEESGDFKVGTVLSQAGEAFQVEMPSGKRTKVKVKDVLIQYEKPAPQELLDGAKAIAADVDFEFLWEVAGQEEFGFAELGAEYFGHAPLPTEAAGLVLALHGAPIYFYKKGRGRYKAAPEASLRAAQAGIEKKKQQALVQDAYVAELKDGKLPAAMAPLVQQLLFKPDKNTMEYKAMEAACNELHTTPPRLMLATGG
;
A
#
# COMPACT_ATOMS: atom_id res chain seq x y z
N MET A 1 -18.95 6.91 24.87
CA MET A 1 -18.84 5.86 23.83
C MET A 1 -18.28 6.48 22.57
N ASN A 2 -17.29 5.83 21.97
CA ASN A 2 -16.57 6.24 20.77
C ASN A 2 -16.77 5.18 19.67
N LEU A 3 -16.64 5.59 18.41
CA LEU A 3 -16.80 4.75 17.24
C LEU A 3 -15.55 4.78 16.37
N PHE A 4 -15.24 3.64 15.78
CA PHE A 4 -14.39 3.48 14.59
C PHE A 4 -15.28 2.96 13.46
N PHE A 5 -15.30 3.67 12.33
CA PHE A 5 -16.26 3.44 11.26
C PHE A 5 -15.65 3.71 9.89
N GLU A 6 -16.26 3.15 8.85
CA GLU A 6 -15.87 3.35 7.46
C GLU A 6 -16.82 4.35 6.78
N GLU A 7 -16.28 5.44 6.24
CA GLU A 7 -17.01 6.46 5.48
C GLU A 7 -16.34 6.67 4.13
N SER A 8 -17.04 6.35 3.03
CA SER A 8 -16.54 6.50 1.65
C SER A 8 -15.21 5.78 1.36
N GLY A 9 -14.95 4.67 2.04
CA GLY A 9 -13.70 3.90 1.92
C GLY A 9 -12.60 4.31 2.89
N ASP A 10 -12.76 5.45 3.57
CA ASP A 10 -11.84 5.91 4.61
C ASP A 10 -12.26 5.44 6.00
N PHE A 11 -11.29 5.14 6.85
CA PHE A 11 -11.54 4.83 8.26
C PHE A 11 -11.45 6.07 9.13
N LYS A 12 -12.46 6.27 9.96
CA LYS A 12 -12.60 7.44 10.81
C LYS A 12 -12.98 7.05 12.23
N VAL A 13 -12.74 7.99 13.13
CA VAL A 13 -13.01 7.87 14.55
C VAL A 13 -13.84 9.06 15.02
N GLY A 14 -14.64 8.87 16.06
CA GLY A 14 -15.32 9.98 16.71
C GLY A 14 -16.10 9.57 17.95
N THR A 15 -16.55 10.58 18.69
CA THR A 15 -17.33 10.40 19.92
C THR A 15 -18.81 10.50 19.62
N VAL A 16 -19.60 9.58 20.18
CA VAL A 16 -21.06 9.58 20.01
C VAL A 16 -21.68 10.69 20.83
N LEU A 17 -22.43 11.57 20.18
CA LEU A 17 -23.25 12.61 20.82
C LEU A 17 -24.66 12.11 21.13
N SER A 18 -25.25 11.40 20.17
CA SER A 18 -26.60 10.83 20.29
C SER A 18 -26.79 9.65 19.33
N GLN A 19 -27.80 8.83 19.59
CA GLN A 19 -28.23 7.75 18.70
C GLN A 19 -29.72 7.91 18.40
N ALA A 20 -30.08 7.83 17.12
CA ALA A 20 -31.46 7.89 16.67
C ALA A 20 -31.72 6.78 15.64
N GLY A 21 -32.44 5.73 16.09
CA GLY A 21 -32.68 4.53 15.28
C GLY A 21 -31.37 3.84 14.88
N GLU A 22 -31.19 3.57 13.58
CA GLU A 22 -30.01 2.91 13.02
C GLU A 22 -28.86 3.87 12.67
N ALA A 23 -28.79 5.03 13.31
CA ALA A 23 -27.71 5.98 13.09
C ALA A 23 -27.25 6.68 14.36
N PHE A 24 -25.95 6.94 14.42
CA PHE A 24 -25.28 7.74 15.43
C PHE A 24 -24.99 9.13 14.90
N GLN A 25 -25.15 10.14 15.76
CA GLN A 25 -24.57 11.45 15.56
C GLN A 25 -23.20 11.46 16.24
N VAL A 26 -22.15 11.67 15.45
CA VAL A 26 -20.75 11.51 15.87
C VAL A 26 -20.00 12.81 15.67
N GLU A 27 -19.21 13.20 16.65
CA GLU A 27 -18.26 14.31 16.57
C GLU A 27 -16.84 13.77 16.34
N MET A 28 -16.22 14.16 15.23
CA MET A 28 -14.84 13.76 14.90
C MET A 28 -13.82 14.61 15.64
N PRO A 29 -12.54 14.17 15.77
CA PRO A 29 -11.47 14.98 16.38
C PRO A 29 -11.29 16.38 15.78
N SER A 30 -11.69 16.57 14.52
CA SER A 30 -11.68 17.89 13.85
C SER A 30 -12.80 18.84 14.30
N GLY A 31 -13.71 18.40 15.18
CA GLY A 31 -14.92 19.12 15.58
C GLY A 31 -16.08 19.01 14.58
N LYS A 32 -15.86 18.39 13.40
CA LYS A 32 -16.93 18.16 12.42
C LYS A 32 -17.87 17.06 12.91
N ARG A 33 -19.17 17.33 12.83
CA ARG A 33 -20.24 16.37 13.15
C ARG A 33 -20.71 15.64 11.90
N THR A 34 -20.86 14.33 12.00
CA THR A 34 -21.37 13.46 10.92
C THR A 34 -22.40 12.48 11.45
N LYS A 35 -23.25 11.98 10.54
CA LYS A 35 -24.23 10.95 10.84
C LYS A 35 -23.69 9.62 10.31
N VAL A 36 -23.46 8.66 11.20
CA VAL A 36 -22.90 7.34 10.88
C VAL A 36 -23.99 6.29 11.04
N LYS A 37 -24.24 5.45 10.02
CA LYS A 37 -25.21 4.35 10.17
C LYS A 37 -24.59 3.20 10.95
N VAL A 38 -25.40 2.45 11.69
CA VAL A 38 -24.92 1.28 12.47
C VAL A 38 -24.12 0.30 11.59
N LYS A 39 -24.56 0.08 10.35
CA LYS A 39 -23.87 -0.78 9.36
C LYS A 39 -22.50 -0.27 8.87
N ASP A 40 -22.16 0.99 9.15
CA ASP A 40 -20.89 1.62 8.78
C ASP A 40 -19.91 1.57 9.97
N VAL A 41 -20.40 1.26 11.18
CA VAL A 41 -19.60 1.13 12.40
C VAL A 41 -18.91 -0.23 12.43
N LEU A 42 -17.61 -0.22 12.69
CA LEU A 42 -16.79 -1.42 12.81
C LEU A 42 -16.51 -1.75 14.28
N ILE A 43 -16.18 -0.74 15.09
CA ILE A 43 -15.84 -0.93 16.51
C ILE A 43 -16.54 0.14 17.34
N GLN A 44 -17.14 -0.29 18.45
CA GLN A 44 -17.65 0.58 19.51
C GLN A 44 -16.77 0.39 20.74
N TYR A 45 -16.27 1.47 21.34
CA TYR A 45 -15.33 1.40 22.45
C TYR A 45 -15.50 2.58 23.42
N GLU A 46 -14.94 2.46 24.63
CA GLU A 46 -14.97 3.53 25.62
C GLU A 46 -13.65 4.31 25.71
N LYS A 47 -12.52 3.58 25.63
CA LYS A 47 -11.16 4.11 25.68
C LYS A 47 -10.30 3.39 24.63
N PRO A 48 -9.23 4.00 24.11
CA PRO A 48 -8.72 5.36 24.40
C PRO A 48 -9.56 6.47 23.74
N ALA A 49 -9.08 7.73 23.72
CA ALA A 49 -9.76 8.80 22.98
C ALA A 49 -9.73 8.54 21.47
N PRO A 50 -10.66 9.08 20.66
CA PRO A 50 -10.73 8.80 19.23
C PRO A 50 -9.41 8.99 18.47
N GLN A 51 -8.73 10.11 18.69
CA GLN A 51 -7.47 10.41 18.04
C GLN A 51 -6.36 9.44 18.47
N GLU A 52 -6.27 9.16 19.78
CA GLU A 52 -5.30 8.21 20.33
C GLU A 52 -5.50 6.79 19.79
N LEU A 53 -6.76 6.36 19.62
CA LEU A 53 -7.07 5.08 18.99
C LEU A 53 -6.56 5.04 17.55
N LEU A 54 -6.82 6.10 16.76
CA LEU A 54 -6.40 6.14 15.37
C LEU A 54 -4.88 6.15 15.22
N ASP A 55 -4.17 6.87 16.08
CA ASP A 55 -2.71 6.94 16.04
C ASP A 55 -2.08 5.62 16.49
N GLY A 56 -2.61 4.99 17.55
CA GLY A 56 -2.19 3.64 17.96
C GLY A 56 -2.50 2.57 16.92
N ALA A 57 -3.67 2.65 16.27
CA ALA A 57 -4.06 1.73 15.21
C ALA A 57 -3.11 1.83 14.00
N LYS A 58 -2.69 3.05 13.62
CA LYS A 58 -1.71 3.26 12.54
C LYS A 58 -0.35 2.68 12.89
N ALA A 59 0.10 2.83 14.13
CA ALA A 59 1.35 2.24 14.59
C ALA A 59 1.30 0.72 14.49
N ILE A 60 0.23 0.10 15.01
CA ILE A 60 0.01 -1.35 14.88
C ILE A 60 -0.01 -1.78 13.42
N ALA A 61 -0.76 -1.07 12.57
CA ALA A 61 -0.85 -1.40 11.15
C ALA A 61 0.48 -1.34 10.40
N ALA A 62 1.41 -0.48 10.85
CA ALA A 62 2.75 -0.38 10.28
C ALA A 62 3.66 -1.53 10.72
N ASP A 63 3.43 -2.08 11.91
CA ASP A 63 4.23 -3.16 12.51
C ASP A 63 3.66 -4.57 12.23
N VAL A 64 2.50 -4.67 11.59
CA VAL A 64 1.87 -5.96 11.24
C VAL A 64 2.74 -6.75 10.27
N ASP A 65 3.01 -8.00 10.62
CA ASP A 65 3.60 -8.98 9.71
C ASP A 65 2.50 -9.55 8.80
N PHE A 66 2.45 -9.07 7.55
CA PHE A 66 1.44 -9.50 6.58
C PHE A 66 1.58 -10.96 6.15
N GLU A 67 2.80 -11.50 6.17
CA GLU A 67 3.04 -12.90 5.79
C GLU A 67 2.49 -13.82 6.86
N PHE A 68 2.87 -13.58 8.13
CA PHE A 68 2.30 -14.34 9.26
C PHE A 68 0.79 -14.15 9.37
N LEU A 69 0.28 -12.92 9.23
CA LEU A 69 -1.16 -12.65 9.26
C LEU A 69 -1.92 -13.41 8.17
N TRP A 70 -1.32 -13.57 6.98
CA TRP A 70 -1.89 -14.34 5.88
C TRP A 70 -1.88 -15.85 6.16
N GLU A 71 -0.82 -16.37 6.79
CA GLU A 71 -0.74 -17.78 7.19
C GLU A 71 -1.83 -18.17 8.20
N VAL A 72 -2.13 -17.29 9.16
CA VAL A 72 -3.16 -17.56 10.19
C VAL A 72 -4.59 -17.24 9.75
N ALA A 73 -4.78 -16.53 8.63
CA ALA A 73 -6.09 -16.10 8.15
C ALA A 73 -6.96 -17.23 7.57
N GLY A 74 -6.36 -18.37 7.21
CA GLY A 74 -7.05 -19.47 6.58
C GLY A 74 -7.59 -19.15 5.17
N GLN A 75 -8.40 -20.05 4.60
CA GLN A 75 -8.87 -19.94 3.21
C GLN A 75 -10.31 -19.43 3.06
N GLU A 76 -11.06 -19.33 4.16
CA GLU A 76 -12.46 -18.90 4.16
C GLU A 76 -12.58 -17.38 4.36
N GLU A 77 -13.80 -16.86 4.20
CA GLU A 77 -14.08 -15.48 4.57
C GLU A 77 -14.12 -15.34 6.10
N PHE A 78 -13.40 -14.36 6.64
CA PHE A 78 -13.27 -14.14 8.07
C PHE A 78 -13.56 -12.68 8.43
N GLY A 79 -13.79 -12.47 9.73
CA GLY A 79 -13.97 -11.14 10.32
C GLY A 79 -12.67 -10.67 10.96
N PHE A 80 -12.42 -9.36 10.97
CA PHE A 80 -11.19 -8.83 11.59
C PHE A 80 -11.06 -9.21 13.07
N ALA A 81 -12.16 -9.36 13.81
CA ALA A 81 -12.11 -9.76 15.22
C ALA A 81 -11.69 -11.22 15.42
N GLU A 82 -12.13 -12.13 14.53
CA GLU A 82 -11.76 -13.55 14.55
C GLU A 82 -10.27 -13.69 14.25
N LEU A 83 -9.79 -13.03 13.20
CA LEU A 83 -8.38 -13.02 12.83
C LEU A 83 -7.51 -12.36 13.91
N GLY A 84 -7.99 -11.30 14.55
CA GLY A 84 -7.28 -10.66 15.65
C GLY A 84 -7.05 -11.59 16.83
N ALA A 85 -8.01 -12.48 17.12
CA ALA A 85 -7.82 -13.47 18.18
C ALA A 85 -6.68 -14.45 17.89
N GLU A 86 -6.56 -14.91 16.64
CA GLU A 86 -5.48 -15.80 16.20
C GLU A 86 -4.12 -15.08 16.15
N TYR A 87 -4.09 -13.83 15.68
CA TYR A 87 -2.86 -13.07 15.52
C TYR A 87 -2.28 -12.56 16.86
N PHE A 88 -3.12 -12.00 17.73
CA PHE A 88 -2.68 -11.45 19.03
C PHE A 88 -2.69 -12.49 20.15
N GLY A 89 -3.32 -13.65 19.94
CA GLY A 89 -3.49 -14.70 20.96
C GLY A 89 -4.51 -14.36 22.04
N HIS A 90 -5.30 -13.29 21.87
CA HIS A 90 -6.39 -12.90 22.74
C HIS A 90 -7.44 -12.08 21.98
N ALA A 91 -8.61 -11.88 22.58
CA ALA A 91 -9.61 -10.98 22.01
C ALA A 91 -8.98 -9.58 21.78
N PRO A 92 -8.99 -9.06 20.54
CA PRO A 92 -8.23 -7.85 20.20
C PRO A 92 -8.79 -6.63 20.93
N LEU A 93 -7.90 -5.85 21.52
CA LEU A 93 -8.22 -4.54 22.09
C LEU A 93 -8.72 -3.59 20.99
N PRO A 94 -9.48 -2.53 21.32
CA PRO A 94 -10.01 -1.61 20.31
C PRO A 94 -8.95 -1.05 19.35
N THR A 95 -7.76 -0.70 19.88
CA THR A 95 -6.64 -0.19 19.08
C THR A 95 -6.07 -1.26 18.15
N GLU A 96 -5.93 -2.50 18.63
CA GLU A 96 -5.45 -3.65 17.84
C GLU A 96 -6.44 -4.04 16.74
N ALA A 97 -7.73 -4.10 17.07
CA ALA A 97 -8.78 -4.39 16.11
C ALA A 97 -8.84 -3.32 15.01
N ALA A 98 -8.74 -2.03 15.38
CA ALA A 98 -8.67 -0.94 14.41
C ALA A 98 -7.40 -1.02 13.56
N GLY A 99 -6.25 -1.29 14.18
CA GLY A 99 -4.97 -1.45 13.48
C GLY A 99 -4.99 -2.61 12.50
N LEU A 100 -5.59 -3.73 12.89
CA LEU A 100 -5.77 -4.88 12.02
C LEU A 100 -6.67 -4.57 10.82
N VAL A 101 -7.78 -3.83 11.02
CA VAL A 101 -8.60 -3.38 9.89
C VAL A 101 -7.81 -2.49 8.92
N LEU A 102 -7.02 -1.55 9.45
CA LEU A 102 -6.15 -0.69 8.64
C LEU A 102 -5.11 -1.51 7.85
N ALA A 103 -4.47 -2.49 8.51
CA ALA A 103 -3.48 -3.37 7.91
C ALA A 103 -4.10 -4.22 6.78
N LEU A 104 -5.21 -4.89 7.05
CA LEU A 104 -5.93 -5.71 6.06
C LEU A 104 -6.38 -4.88 4.85
N HIS A 105 -6.83 -3.64 5.07
CA HIS A 105 -7.22 -2.75 3.97
C HIS A 105 -6.02 -2.22 3.18
N GLY A 106 -4.90 -1.96 3.86
CA GLY A 106 -3.65 -1.47 3.27
C GLY A 106 -2.86 -2.53 2.49
N ALA A 107 -3.21 -3.82 2.63
CA ALA A 107 -2.52 -4.94 2.02
C ALA A 107 -3.40 -5.74 1.02
N PRO A 108 -3.89 -5.12 -0.07
CA PRO A 108 -4.80 -5.78 -1.01
C PRO A 108 -4.18 -6.96 -1.78
N ILE A 109 -2.85 -7.09 -1.76
CA ILE A 109 -2.13 -8.24 -2.33
C ILE A 109 -2.36 -9.49 -1.47
N TYR A 110 -2.44 -9.32 -0.15
CA TYR A 110 -2.63 -10.40 0.81
C TYR A 110 -4.11 -10.65 1.13
N PHE A 111 -4.93 -9.60 1.17
CA PHE A 111 -6.31 -9.70 1.65
C PHE A 111 -7.31 -9.02 0.72
N TYR A 112 -8.33 -9.77 0.31
CA TYR A 112 -9.43 -9.27 -0.51
C TYR A 112 -10.61 -8.86 0.35
N LYS A 113 -11.05 -7.60 0.23
CA LYS A 113 -12.25 -7.10 0.90
C LYS A 113 -13.50 -7.79 0.33
N LYS A 114 -14.31 -8.42 1.20
CA LYS A 114 -15.60 -9.06 0.85
C LYS A 114 -16.81 -8.30 1.37
N GLY A 115 -16.60 -7.51 2.41
CA GLY A 115 -17.60 -6.64 2.99
C GLY A 115 -16.95 -5.67 3.98
N ARG A 116 -17.76 -5.00 4.79
CA ARG A 116 -17.22 -4.14 5.84
C ARG A 116 -16.74 -5.01 7.00
N GLY A 117 -15.47 -4.88 7.34
CA GLY A 117 -14.83 -5.73 8.35
C GLY A 117 -14.70 -7.21 7.95
N ARG A 118 -14.98 -7.56 6.69
CA ARG A 118 -14.88 -8.95 6.19
C ARG A 118 -13.91 -9.06 5.04
N TYR A 119 -13.03 -10.04 5.15
CA TYR A 119 -11.89 -10.24 4.26
C TYR A 119 -11.72 -11.71 3.92
N LYS A 120 -10.97 -11.96 2.86
CA LYS A 120 -10.53 -13.29 2.45
C LYS A 120 -9.06 -13.23 2.10
N ALA A 121 -8.28 -14.19 2.58
CA ALA A 121 -6.86 -14.30 2.23
C ALA A 121 -6.72 -14.56 0.72
N ALA A 122 -5.71 -13.95 0.11
CA ALA A 122 -5.37 -14.18 -1.28
C ALA A 122 -4.94 -15.64 -1.45
N PRO A 123 -5.34 -16.33 -2.54
CA PRO A 123 -4.82 -17.66 -2.83
C PRO A 123 -3.30 -17.63 -2.98
N GLU A 124 -2.62 -18.68 -2.54
CA GLU A 124 -1.16 -18.76 -2.58
C GLU A 124 -0.59 -18.53 -3.99
N ALA A 125 -1.26 -19.06 -5.02
CA ALA A 125 -0.87 -18.82 -6.42
C ALA A 125 -0.91 -17.33 -6.81
N SER A 126 -1.92 -16.58 -6.33
CA SER A 126 -2.03 -15.14 -6.55
C SER A 126 -0.98 -14.36 -5.79
N LEU A 127 -0.68 -14.76 -4.54
CA LEU A 127 0.35 -14.14 -3.73
C LEU A 127 1.74 -14.32 -4.35
N ARG A 128 2.10 -15.56 -4.73
CA ARG A 128 3.37 -15.85 -5.42
C ARG A 128 3.51 -15.10 -6.73
N ALA A 129 2.44 -14.99 -7.52
CA ALA A 129 2.46 -14.23 -8.77
C ALA A 129 2.70 -12.73 -8.52
N ALA A 130 2.07 -12.15 -7.50
CA ALA A 130 2.27 -10.76 -7.12
C ALA A 130 3.71 -10.51 -6.62
N GLN A 131 4.24 -11.39 -5.75
CA GLN A 131 5.61 -11.32 -5.24
C GLN A 131 6.64 -11.44 -6.38
N ALA A 132 6.45 -12.39 -7.31
CA ALA A 132 7.30 -12.53 -8.50
C ALA A 132 7.26 -11.29 -9.39
N GLY A 133 6.10 -10.64 -9.52
CA GLY A 133 5.95 -9.38 -10.24
C GLY A 133 6.72 -8.23 -9.59
N ILE A 134 6.65 -8.12 -8.26
CA ILE A 134 7.39 -7.12 -7.49
C ILE A 134 8.90 -7.34 -7.62
N GLU A 135 9.36 -8.58 -7.42
CA GLU A 135 10.79 -8.92 -7.51
C GLU A 135 11.34 -8.70 -8.92
N LYS A 136 10.59 -9.09 -9.96
CA LYS A 136 10.97 -8.80 -11.35
C LYS A 136 11.09 -7.30 -11.61
N LYS A 137 10.15 -6.50 -11.09
CA LYS A 137 10.20 -5.04 -11.23
C LYS A 137 11.39 -4.44 -10.47
N LYS A 138 11.71 -4.97 -9.30
CA LYS A 138 12.90 -4.58 -8.51
C LYS A 138 14.20 -4.89 -9.26
N GLN A 139 14.31 -6.08 -9.84
CA GLN A 139 15.47 -6.47 -10.65
C GLN A 139 15.63 -5.57 -11.89
N GLN A 140 14.52 -5.27 -12.58
CA GLN A 140 14.54 -4.33 -13.71
C GLN A 140 14.97 -2.92 -13.28
N ALA A 141 14.53 -2.45 -12.11
CA ALA A 141 14.95 -1.16 -11.57
C ALA A 141 16.46 -1.14 -11.27
N LEU A 142 17.01 -2.20 -10.66
CA LEU A 142 18.46 -2.29 -10.40
C LEU A 142 19.29 -2.27 -11.68
N VAL A 143 18.86 -2.97 -12.73
CA VAL A 143 19.54 -2.94 -14.03
C VAL A 143 19.42 -1.56 -14.68
N GLN A 144 18.23 -0.93 -14.60
CA GLN A 144 18.04 0.44 -15.07
C GLN A 144 18.98 1.42 -14.34
N ASP A 145 19.08 1.33 -13.02
CA ASP A 145 19.93 2.18 -12.20
C ASP A 145 21.42 1.97 -12.53
N ALA A 146 21.83 0.72 -12.79
CA ALA A 146 23.19 0.41 -13.25
C ALA A 146 23.50 1.08 -14.60
N TYR A 147 22.57 1.03 -15.56
CA TYR A 147 22.74 1.72 -16.84
C TYR A 147 22.81 3.23 -16.68
N VAL A 148 21.97 3.81 -15.82
CA VAL A 148 22.02 5.26 -15.50
C VAL A 148 23.38 5.62 -14.92
N ALA A 149 23.92 4.81 -14.01
CA ALA A 149 25.23 5.05 -13.41
C ALA A 149 26.36 4.99 -14.44
N GLU A 150 26.37 4.01 -15.34
CA GLU A 150 27.37 3.92 -16.42
C GLU A 150 27.29 5.12 -17.37
N LEU A 151 26.08 5.53 -17.78
CA LEU A 151 25.87 6.71 -18.63
C LEU A 151 26.37 7.99 -17.96
N LYS A 152 26.19 8.12 -16.64
CA LYS A 152 26.72 9.24 -15.85
C LYS A 152 28.24 9.24 -15.73
N ASP A 153 28.86 8.06 -15.78
CA ASP A 153 30.32 7.89 -15.82
C ASP A 153 30.89 8.11 -17.23
N GLY A 154 30.07 8.49 -18.21
CA GLY A 154 30.50 8.70 -19.59
C GLY A 154 30.76 7.39 -20.35
N LYS A 155 30.18 6.27 -19.90
CA LYS A 155 30.30 4.96 -20.56
C LYS A 155 28.95 4.53 -21.10
N LEU A 156 28.94 4.04 -22.33
CA LEU A 156 27.74 3.45 -22.92
C LEU A 156 27.55 2.01 -22.40
N PRO A 157 26.41 1.68 -21.76
CA PRO A 157 26.11 0.30 -21.37
C PRO A 157 26.12 -0.63 -22.58
N ALA A 158 26.73 -1.81 -22.46
CA ALA A 158 26.88 -2.75 -23.56
C ALA A 158 25.53 -3.15 -24.21
N ALA A 159 24.47 -3.24 -23.41
CA ALA A 159 23.12 -3.54 -23.88
C ALA A 159 22.52 -2.42 -24.77
N MET A 160 22.97 -1.18 -24.61
CA MET A 160 22.50 -0.02 -25.39
C MET A 160 23.23 0.13 -26.73
N ALA A 161 24.47 -0.39 -26.85
CA ALA A 161 25.29 -0.25 -28.04
C ALA A 161 24.59 -0.64 -29.37
N PRO A 162 23.89 -1.79 -29.49
CA PRO A 162 23.16 -2.14 -30.71
C PRO A 162 21.88 -1.31 -30.90
N LEU A 163 21.42 -0.59 -29.88
CA LEU A 163 20.14 0.11 -29.85
C LEU A 163 20.27 1.63 -30.02
N VAL A 164 21.49 2.20 -30.12
CA VAL A 164 21.69 3.65 -30.09
C VAL A 164 20.86 4.38 -31.17
N GLN A 165 20.90 3.91 -32.43
CA GLN A 165 20.11 4.54 -33.50
C GLN A 165 18.62 4.47 -33.22
N GLN A 166 18.13 3.36 -32.68
CA GLN A 166 16.73 3.21 -32.30
C GLN A 166 16.38 4.18 -31.16
N LEU A 167 17.20 4.26 -30.12
CA LEU A 167 17.01 5.17 -28.99
C LEU A 167 16.99 6.65 -29.41
N LEU A 168 17.80 7.04 -30.40
CA LEU A 168 17.87 8.42 -30.88
C LEU A 168 16.76 8.81 -31.85
N PHE A 169 16.38 7.91 -32.78
CA PHE A 169 15.51 8.27 -33.90
C PHE A 169 14.10 7.65 -33.83
N LYS A 170 13.95 6.49 -33.19
CA LYS A 170 12.66 5.78 -33.03
C LYS A 170 12.58 5.09 -31.66
N PRO A 171 12.64 5.86 -30.55
CA PRO A 171 12.69 5.27 -29.22
C PRO A 171 11.40 4.53 -28.89
N ASP A 172 11.54 3.33 -28.33
CA ASP A 172 10.44 2.66 -27.64
C ASP A 172 10.46 3.08 -26.17
N LYS A 173 9.48 3.88 -25.76
CA LYS A 173 9.37 4.42 -24.40
C LYS A 173 9.12 3.35 -23.33
N ASN A 174 8.80 2.13 -23.74
CA ASN A 174 8.55 1.03 -22.82
C ASN A 174 9.82 0.27 -22.45
N THR A 175 10.89 0.38 -23.23
CA THR A 175 12.14 -0.34 -22.98
C THR A 175 12.88 0.22 -21.77
N MET A 176 13.65 -0.65 -21.13
CA MET A 176 14.47 -0.30 -19.97
C MET A 176 15.59 0.66 -20.38
N GLU A 177 16.13 0.47 -21.59
CA GLU A 177 17.21 1.27 -22.14
C GLU A 177 16.77 2.72 -22.40
N TYR A 178 15.58 2.93 -22.96
CA TYR A 178 15.06 4.29 -23.11
C TYR A 178 14.86 4.98 -21.76
N LYS A 179 14.28 4.28 -20.77
CA LYS A 179 14.03 4.83 -19.43
C LYS A 179 15.34 5.17 -18.71
N ALA A 180 16.36 4.32 -18.82
CA ALA A 180 17.69 4.61 -18.27
C ALA A 180 18.34 5.83 -18.94
N MET A 181 18.26 5.94 -20.28
CA MET A 181 18.77 7.10 -21.00
C MET A 181 18.04 8.39 -20.61
N GLU A 182 16.70 8.36 -20.53
CA GLU A 182 15.87 9.50 -20.13
C GLU A 182 16.17 9.93 -18.69
N ALA A 183 16.30 8.98 -17.76
CA ALA A 183 16.69 9.26 -16.37
C ALA A 183 18.09 9.91 -16.29
N ALA A 184 19.09 9.36 -17.00
CA ALA A 184 20.43 9.95 -17.06
C ALA A 184 20.42 11.36 -17.68
N CYS A 185 19.63 11.59 -18.73
CA CYS A 185 19.49 12.92 -19.35
C CYS A 185 18.88 13.94 -18.38
N ASN A 186 17.85 13.53 -17.64
CA ASN A 186 17.19 14.37 -16.64
C ASN A 186 18.15 14.75 -15.51
N GLU A 187 18.94 13.79 -15.01
CA GLU A 187 19.91 14.03 -13.92
C GLU A 187 21.12 14.87 -14.35
N LEU A 188 21.62 14.67 -15.57
CA LEU A 188 22.77 15.42 -16.11
C LEU A 188 22.36 16.74 -16.80
N HIS A 189 21.07 17.03 -16.85
CA HIS A 189 20.50 18.18 -17.56
C HIS A 189 20.99 18.30 -19.02
N THR A 190 21.00 17.16 -19.72
CA THR A 190 21.47 17.06 -21.12
C THR A 190 20.39 16.46 -22.02
N THR A 191 20.65 16.44 -23.32
CA THR A 191 19.74 15.82 -24.30
C THR A 191 20.24 14.43 -24.70
N PRO A 192 19.35 13.51 -25.13
CA PRO A 192 19.74 12.16 -25.55
C PRO A 192 20.85 12.12 -26.62
N PRO A 193 20.83 12.95 -27.69
CA PRO A 193 21.92 12.97 -28.66
C PRO A 193 23.26 13.41 -28.04
N ARG A 194 23.23 14.38 -27.13
CA ARG A 194 24.43 14.91 -26.47
C ARG A 194 24.99 13.91 -25.46
N LEU A 195 24.13 13.17 -24.77
CA LEU A 195 24.53 12.07 -23.89
C LEU A 195 25.20 10.95 -24.70
N MET A 196 24.58 10.50 -25.79
CA MET A 196 25.14 9.43 -26.63
C MET A 196 26.51 9.79 -27.21
N LEU A 197 26.67 11.03 -27.69
CA LEU A 197 27.96 11.54 -28.14
C LEU A 197 29.02 11.54 -27.04
N ALA A 198 28.65 11.84 -25.79
CA ALA A 198 29.56 11.87 -24.65
C ALA A 198 29.95 10.47 -24.16
N THR A 199 29.06 9.48 -24.32
CA THR A 199 29.25 8.11 -23.83
C THR A 199 29.82 7.16 -24.89
N GLY A 200 29.97 7.61 -26.14
CA GLY A 200 30.52 6.82 -27.25
C GLY A 200 29.49 5.97 -28.01
N GLY A 201 28.23 6.42 -28.07
CA GLY A 201 27.13 5.79 -28.82
C GLY A 201 26.94 6.33 -30.23
#